data_AF-A0A8S9H743-F1
#
_entry.id   AF-A0A8S9H743-F1
#
_cell.length_a   1.000
_cell.length_b   1.000
_cell.length_c   1.000
_cell.angle_alpha   90.00
_cell.angle_beta   90.00
_cell.angle_gamma   90.00
#
_symmetry.space_group_name_H-M   'P 1'
#
loop_
_entity.id
_entity.type
_entity.pdbx_description
1 polymer ?
#
loop_
_entity_poly.entity_id
_entity_poly.type
_entity_poly.pdbx_seq_one_letter_code
_entity_poly.pdbx_strand_id
1 'polypeptide(L)'
;MWVWKLGRDINDGEVSGVSSRLWKNGAGCGACYQVRCKIPPHCNEEGVYVVATDYGEGDGTDFIFSPKAYGSMARPGTEFQLYSFGVVDVEYQRVPCRYGGYNLVYKIHEKSYNPHHLAILILYVGGVNDILAVEVWQIHEKSYNPHHLAILILYVGGVNDILAVEVWQEDCKEWKRMRRVFGAVHDYQNPPRGTLSLRFLVYGSAGLNWVESQNALPADWTAGATYNSNILLS
;
A
#
# COMPACT_ATOMS: atom_id res chain seq x y z
N MET A 1 -7.63 12.40 -6.90
CA MET A 1 -6.37 13.13 -7.17
C MET A 1 -5.43 13.02 -5.96
N TRP A 2 -4.99 11.80 -5.63
CA TRP A 2 -4.11 11.52 -4.48
C TRP A 2 -2.87 10.71 -4.90
N VAL A 3 -3.04 9.88 -5.92
CA VAL A 3 -2.03 8.96 -6.46
C VAL A 3 -0.91 9.66 -7.24
N TRP A 4 -1.23 10.73 -7.98
CA TRP A 4 -0.28 11.41 -8.88
C TRP A 4 0.89 12.13 -8.21
N LYS A 5 0.74 12.59 -6.95
CA LYS A 5 1.84 13.30 -6.25
C LYS A 5 2.84 12.34 -5.61
N LEU A 6 2.42 11.17 -5.17
CA LEU A 6 3.32 10.19 -4.54
C LEU A 6 4.14 9.42 -5.59
N GLY A 7 3.58 9.17 -6.77
CA GLY A 7 4.22 8.31 -7.79
C GLY A 7 5.54 8.82 -8.36
N ARG A 8 5.87 10.13 -8.25
CA ARG A 8 7.17 10.65 -8.72
C ARG A 8 8.33 10.37 -7.78
N ASP A 9 8.07 10.31 -6.48
CA ASP A 9 9.12 10.15 -5.45
C ASP A 9 9.24 8.69 -5.00
N ILE A 10 8.35 7.81 -5.46
CA ILE A 10 8.36 6.39 -5.15
C ILE A 10 9.25 5.64 -6.12
N ASN A 11 10.08 4.75 -5.56
CA ASN A 11 10.95 3.85 -6.33
C ASN A 11 11.78 4.60 -7.39
N ASP A 12 12.26 5.80 -7.04
CA ASP A 12 13.03 6.66 -7.94
C ASP A 12 12.34 6.90 -9.30
N GLY A 13 11.00 6.95 -9.30
CA GLY A 13 10.18 7.16 -10.49
C GLY A 13 9.96 5.92 -11.36
N GLU A 14 10.47 4.75 -10.98
CA GLU A 14 10.16 3.47 -11.64
C GLU A 14 8.79 2.94 -11.20
N VAL A 15 7.76 3.59 -11.75
CA VAL A 15 6.35 3.31 -11.43
C VAL A 15 5.56 2.95 -12.69
N SER A 16 4.38 2.36 -12.47
CA SER A 16 3.45 1.98 -13.52
C SER A 16 2.00 2.22 -13.11
N GLY A 17 1.15 2.60 -14.08
CA GLY A 17 -0.29 2.38 -14.00
C GLY A 17 -0.60 0.94 -14.41
N VAL A 18 -1.58 0.29 -13.78
CA VAL A 18 -1.88 -1.12 -14.07
C VAL A 18 -3.33 -1.34 -14.49
N SER A 19 -3.55 -2.38 -15.27
CA SER A 19 -4.87 -2.75 -15.79
C SER A 19 -5.88 -3.02 -14.67
N SER A 20 -7.16 -3.02 -15.01
CA SER A 20 -8.26 -3.29 -14.06
C SER A 20 -8.05 -4.57 -13.25
N ARG A 21 -7.48 -5.61 -13.88
CA ARG A 21 -7.17 -6.91 -13.28
C ARG A 21 -6.11 -6.84 -12.18
N LEU A 22 -5.05 -6.06 -12.39
CA LEU A 22 -3.97 -5.89 -11.42
C LEU A 22 -4.31 -4.82 -10.38
N TRP A 23 -5.03 -3.77 -10.78
CA TRP A 23 -5.42 -2.66 -9.92
C TRP A 23 -6.41 -3.07 -8.82
N LYS A 24 -7.30 -4.04 -9.09
CA LYS A 24 -8.26 -4.60 -8.13
C LYS A 24 -9.02 -3.53 -7.31
N ASN A 25 -9.64 -2.57 -7.99
CA ASN A 25 -10.36 -1.45 -7.36
C ASN A 25 -9.48 -0.57 -6.44
N GLY A 26 -8.16 -0.55 -6.64
CA GLY A 26 -7.19 0.20 -5.83
C GLY A 26 -6.48 -0.65 -4.79
N ALA A 27 -6.85 -1.93 -4.62
CA ALA A 27 -6.11 -2.83 -3.73
C ALA A 27 -4.73 -3.25 -4.30
N GLY A 28 -4.54 -3.16 -5.62
CA GLY A 28 -3.24 -3.36 -6.26
C GLY A 28 -2.33 -2.13 -6.20
N CYS A 29 -2.83 -0.96 -5.77
CA CYS A 29 -2.00 0.22 -5.63
C CYS A 29 -0.94 -0.01 -4.55
N GLY A 30 0.31 0.10 -4.97
CA GLY A 30 1.49 -0.09 -4.15
C GLY A 30 2.07 -1.50 -4.16
N ALA A 31 1.49 -2.41 -4.94
CA ALA A 31 2.09 -3.72 -5.22
C ALA A 31 3.33 -3.56 -6.12
N CYS A 32 4.31 -4.44 -5.92
CA CYS A 32 5.56 -4.43 -6.67
C CYS A 32 5.67 -5.60 -7.63
N TYR A 33 6.27 -5.34 -8.78
CA TYR A 33 6.44 -6.34 -9.84
C TYR A 33 7.86 -6.30 -10.38
N GLN A 34 8.40 -7.48 -10.65
CA GLN A 34 9.53 -7.62 -11.56
C GLN A 34 8.95 -7.85 -12.95
N VAL A 35 9.29 -6.99 -13.91
CA VAL A 35 8.75 -7.03 -15.28
C VAL A 35 9.87 -7.08 -16.29
N ARG A 36 9.81 -8.00 -17.25
CA ARG A 36 10.81 -8.15 -18.32
C ARG A 36 10.14 -8.13 -19.68
N CYS A 37 10.67 -7.37 -20.63
CA CYS A 37 10.18 -7.39 -22.00
C CYS A 37 10.68 -8.62 -22.77
N LYS A 38 9.92 -9.03 -23.79
CA LYS A 38 10.13 -10.29 -24.52
C LYS A 38 10.80 -10.12 -25.89
N ILE A 39 11.58 -9.06 -26.08
CA ILE A 39 12.31 -8.78 -27.32
C ILE A 39 13.82 -9.01 -27.07
N PRO A 40 14.36 -10.23 -27.28
CA PRO A 40 15.69 -10.62 -26.82
C PRO A 40 16.87 -9.70 -27.22
N PRO A 41 16.93 -9.11 -28.43
CA PRO A 41 18.04 -8.22 -28.78
C PRO A 41 17.99 -6.88 -28.03
N HIS A 42 16.84 -6.50 -27.47
CA HIS A 42 16.63 -5.18 -26.89
C HIS A 42 16.35 -5.21 -25.39
N CYS A 43 15.82 -6.31 -24.87
CA CYS A 43 15.51 -6.48 -23.45
C CYS A 43 16.74 -6.93 -22.68
N ASN A 44 16.94 -6.37 -21.49
CA ASN A 44 17.87 -6.94 -20.54
C ASN A 44 17.27 -8.19 -19.87
N GLU A 45 18.11 -9.00 -19.25
CA GLU A 45 17.68 -10.28 -18.67
C GLU A 45 17.01 -10.13 -17.30
N GLU A 46 17.33 -9.08 -16.55
CA GLU A 46 16.82 -8.84 -15.20
C GLU A 46 15.39 -8.28 -15.21
N GLY A 47 15.05 -7.48 -16.22
CA GLY A 47 13.85 -6.65 -16.26
C GLY A 47 13.97 -5.41 -15.37
N VAL A 48 12.82 -4.83 -15.04
CA VAL A 48 12.67 -3.66 -14.19
C VAL A 48 11.83 -4.01 -12.96
N TYR A 49 12.21 -3.47 -11.80
CA TYR A 49 11.41 -3.50 -10.59
C TYR A 49 10.52 -2.25 -10.55
N VAL A 50 9.19 -2.44 -10.50
CA VAL A 50 8.24 -1.33 -10.55
C VAL A 50 7.23 -1.37 -9.42
N VAL A 51 6.76 -0.18 -9.02
CA VAL A 51 5.62 -0.03 -8.11
C VAL A 51 4.38 0.36 -8.92
N ALA A 52 3.32 -0.43 -8.78
CA ALA A 52 2.01 -0.08 -9.31
C ALA A 52 1.46 1.10 -8.51
N THR A 53 1.22 2.25 -9.14
CA THR A 53 0.75 3.44 -8.42
C THR A 53 -0.67 3.80 -8.76
N ASP A 54 -1.07 3.68 -10.02
CA ASP A 54 -2.39 4.09 -10.50
C ASP A 54 -3.10 3.00 -11.31
N TYR A 55 -4.36 3.26 -11.64
CA TYR A 55 -5.05 2.57 -12.71
C TYR A 55 -4.64 3.17 -14.06
N GLY A 56 -4.33 2.30 -15.01
CA GLY A 56 -4.04 2.70 -16.38
C GLY A 56 -4.30 1.51 -17.30
N GLU A 57 -5.15 1.71 -18.30
CA GLU A 57 -5.56 0.65 -19.22
C GLU A 57 -5.44 1.15 -20.66
N GLY A 58 -4.59 0.48 -21.44
CA GLY A 58 -4.54 0.54 -22.89
C GLY A 58 -5.05 -0.76 -23.49
N ASP A 59 -5.21 -0.80 -24.81
CA ASP A 59 -5.70 -1.99 -25.50
C ASP A 59 -4.72 -3.16 -25.34
N GLY A 60 -5.17 -4.22 -24.66
CA GLY A 60 -4.36 -5.41 -24.39
C GLY A 60 -3.17 -5.23 -23.42
N THR A 61 -3.06 -4.10 -22.70
CA THR A 61 -1.90 -3.82 -21.84
C THR A 61 -2.19 -4.06 -20.36
N ASP A 62 -1.31 -4.79 -19.68
CA ASP A 62 -1.36 -4.92 -18.21
C ASP A 62 -0.70 -3.74 -17.47
N PHE A 63 0.25 -3.05 -18.11
CA PHE A 63 1.07 -2.01 -17.52
C PHE A 63 1.21 -0.80 -18.44
N ILE A 64 1.13 0.40 -17.86
CA ILE A 64 1.48 1.68 -18.48
C ILE A 64 2.64 2.27 -17.68
N PHE A 65 3.85 2.02 -18.16
CA PHE A 65 5.08 2.40 -17.47
C PHE A 65 5.36 3.90 -17.57
N SER A 66 6.00 4.43 -16.52
CA SER A 66 6.77 5.66 -16.65
C SER A 66 7.87 5.50 -17.72
N PRO A 67 8.33 6.60 -18.37
CA PRO A 67 9.42 6.52 -19.34
C PRO A 67 10.67 5.86 -18.76
N LYS A 68 11.00 6.17 -17.50
CA LYS A 68 12.13 5.56 -16.79
C LYS A 68 11.98 4.05 -16.66
N ALA A 69 10.86 3.57 -16.11
CA ALA A 69 10.63 2.14 -15.96
C ALA A 69 10.63 1.40 -17.31
N TYR A 70 10.04 2.00 -18.35
CA TYR A 70 10.01 1.41 -19.68
C TYR A 70 11.42 1.30 -20.27
N GLY A 71 12.23 2.36 -20.16
CA GLY A 71 13.63 2.37 -20.60
C GLY A 71 14.51 1.39 -19.84
N SER A 72 14.31 1.25 -18.52
CA SER A 72 15.04 0.32 -17.65
C SER A 72 14.84 -1.15 -18.02
N MET A 73 13.85 -1.52 -18.85
CA MET A 73 13.74 -2.87 -19.42
C MET A 73 14.71 -3.13 -20.57
N ALA A 74 15.27 -2.08 -21.18
CA ALA A 74 16.19 -2.19 -22.29
C ALA A 74 17.60 -2.57 -21.83
N ARG A 75 18.44 -3.02 -22.76
CA ARG A 75 19.89 -3.11 -22.49
C ARG A 75 20.47 -1.70 -22.32
N PRO A 76 21.50 -1.52 -21.47
CA PRO A 76 22.11 -0.22 -21.25
C PRO A 76 22.52 0.47 -22.56
N GLY A 77 22.06 1.70 -22.78
CA GLY A 77 22.34 2.50 -23.97
C GLY A 77 21.47 2.17 -25.20
N THR A 78 20.45 1.31 -25.05
CA THR A 78 19.53 0.92 -26.14
C THR A 78 18.07 1.27 -25.87
N GLU A 79 17.83 2.16 -24.90
CA GLU A 79 16.49 2.55 -24.43
C GLU A 79 15.66 3.16 -25.56
N PHE A 80 16.28 3.96 -26.43
CA PHE A 80 15.62 4.58 -27.58
C PHE A 80 15.05 3.56 -28.57
N GLN A 81 15.73 2.43 -28.79
CA GLN A 81 15.17 1.38 -29.63
C GLN A 81 13.94 0.76 -28.95
N LEU A 82 13.98 0.52 -27.65
CA LEU A 82 12.82 -0.03 -26.95
C LEU A 82 11.62 0.93 -27.01
N TYR A 83 11.85 2.24 -26.84
CA TYR A 83 10.82 3.28 -26.98
C TYR A 83 10.17 3.30 -28.36
N SER A 84 10.94 3.02 -29.42
CA SER A 84 10.41 3.01 -30.79
C SER A 84 9.36 1.93 -31.06
N PHE A 85 9.32 0.86 -30.25
CA PHE A 85 8.28 -0.17 -30.37
C PHE A 85 6.93 0.28 -29.77
N GLY A 86 6.93 1.25 -28.86
CA GLY A 86 5.72 1.76 -28.20
C GLY A 86 5.09 0.77 -27.21
N VAL A 87 4.48 -0.30 -27.72
CA VAL A 87 3.85 -1.38 -26.93
C VAL A 87 4.66 -2.66 -27.14
N VAL A 88 5.05 -3.31 -26.05
CA VAL A 88 5.84 -4.54 -26.08
C VAL A 88 5.24 -5.60 -25.18
N ASP A 89 5.37 -6.86 -25.60
CA ASP A 89 5.03 -8.00 -24.75
C ASP A 89 6.00 -8.08 -23.57
N VAL A 90 5.43 -8.32 -22.39
CA VAL A 90 6.16 -8.49 -21.15
C VAL A 90 5.78 -9.78 -20.46
N GLU A 91 6.70 -10.28 -19.66
CA GLU A 91 6.43 -11.26 -18.61
C GLU A 91 6.70 -10.59 -17.25
N TYR A 92 5.96 -10.98 -16.22
CA TYR A 92 6.08 -10.35 -14.92
C TYR A 92 5.69 -11.27 -13.79
N GLN A 93 6.20 -10.92 -12.61
CA GLN A 93 5.89 -11.58 -11.35
C GLN A 93 5.68 -10.54 -10.26
N ARG A 94 4.64 -10.72 -9.43
CA ARG A 94 4.48 -9.94 -8.20
C ARG A 94 5.62 -10.32 -7.24
N VAL A 95 6.36 -9.34 -6.77
CA VAL A 95 7.51 -9.52 -5.88
C VAL A 95 7.35 -8.66 -4.62
N PRO A 96 7.99 -9.05 -3.51
CA PRO A 96 8.10 -8.22 -2.32
C PRO A 96 8.59 -6.80 -2.62
N CYS A 97 7.97 -5.78 -2.04
CA CYS A 97 8.47 -4.42 -2.18
C CYS A 97 9.73 -4.17 -1.35
N ARG A 98 10.67 -3.41 -1.92
CA ARG A 98 11.97 -3.09 -1.34
C ARG A 98 11.96 -1.67 -0.74
N TYR A 99 11.29 -1.49 0.39
CA TYR A 99 11.30 -0.22 1.15
C TYR A 99 12.39 -0.22 2.25
N GLY A 100 13.59 -0.71 1.92
CA GLY A 100 14.67 -0.89 2.91
C GLY A 100 14.97 0.39 3.69
N GLY A 101 15.00 0.28 5.02
CA GLY A 101 15.29 1.39 5.94
C GLY A 101 14.10 2.31 6.26
N TYR A 102 12.94 2.10 5.64
CA TYR A 102 11.72 2.85 5.97
C TYR A 102 10.88 2.08 6.99
N ASN A 103 10.45 2.77 8.04
CA ASN A 103 9.40 2.24 8.90
C ASN A 103 8.05 2.29 8.19
N LEU A 104 7.15 1.39 8.55
CA LEU A 104 5.73 1.52 8.25
C LEU A 104 5.22 2.84 8.85
N VAL A 105 4.45 3.61 8.09
CA VAL A 105 3.92 4.90 8.56
C VAL A 105 2.42 5.02 8.38
N TYR A 106 1.79 5.80 9.26
CA TYR A 106 0.39 6.19 9.19
C TYR A 106 0.30 7.64 8.73
N LYS A 107 -0.30 7.91 7.58
CA LYS A 107 -0.65 9.26 7.16
C LYS A 107 -2.14 9.48 7.35
N ILE A 108 -2.52 10.54 8.05
CA ILE A 108 -3.94 10.92 8.12
C ILE A 108 -4.33 11.60 6.81
N HIS A 109 -5.39 11.10 6.18
CA HIS A 109 -5.93 11.67 4.95
C HIS A 109 -6.33 13.13 5.18
N GLU A 110 -6.05 14.05 4.25
CA GLU A 110 -6.27 15.48 4.49
C GLU A 110 -7.75 15.86 4.57
N LYS A 111 -8.66 14.99 4.07
CA LYS A 111 -10.11 15.13 4.28
C LYS A 111 -10.61 14.61 5.63
N SER A 112 -9.73 14.16 6.51
CA SER A 112 -10.10 13.80 7.88
C SER A 112 -10.43 15.06 8.68
N TYR A 113 -11.38 14.97 9.60
CA TYR A 113 -11.71 16.06 10.51
C TYR A 113 -11.93 15.50 11.92
N ASN A 114 -11.03 15.88 12.82
CA ASN A 114 -11.05 15.43 14.20
C ASN A 114 -12.21 16.13 14.93
N PRO A 115 -13.02 15.43 15.76
CA PRO A 115 -12.96 14.02 16.13
C PRO A 115 -13.97 13.12 15.39
N HIS A 116 -14.52 13.55 14.26
CA HIS A 116 -15.74 12.95 13.69
C HIS A 116 -15.50 12.05 12.48
N HIS A 117 -14.43 12.27 11.72
CA HIS A 117 -14.07 11.45 10.56
C HIS A 117 -12.55 11.25 10.48
N LEU A 118 -12.10 10.03 10.73
CA LEU A 118 -10.70 9.65 10.65
C LEU A 118 -10.50 8.77 9.41
N ALA A 119 -9.62 9.17 8.50
CA ALA A 119 -9.17 8.32 7.40
C ALA A 119 -7.65 8.11 7.51
N ILE A 120 -7.18 6.88 7.75
CA ILE A 120 -5.76 6.55 7.92
C ILE A 120 -5.23 5.93 6.63
N LEU A 121 -4.11 6.42 6.11
CA LEU A 121 -3.32 5.78 5.06
C LEU A 121 -2.16 5.03 5.72
N ILE A 122 -2.02 3.75 5.46
CA ILE A 122 -0.82 3.01 5.86
C ILE A 122 0.10 2.95 4.64
N LEU A 123 1.38 3.33 4.80
CA LEU A 123 2.38 3.40 3.72
C LEU A 123 3.63 2.59 4.10
N TYR A 124 4.44 2.27 3.09
CA TYR A 124 5.71 1.53 3.20
C TYR A 124 5.56 0.16 3.86
N VAL A 125 4.51 -0.57 3.50
CA VAL A 125 4.38 -1.98 3.87
C VAL A 125 5.34 -2.77 2.97
N GLY A 126 6.59 -2.93 3.39
CA GLY A 126 7.64 -3.61 2.63
C GLY A 126 7.96 -5.01 3.13
N GLY A 127 8.80 -5.71 2.36
CA GLY A 127 9.41 -6.98 2.76
C GLY A 127 8.71 -8.22 2.20
N VAL A 128 9.33 -9.39 2.41
CA VAL A 128 8.76 -10.74 2.12
C VAL A 128 7.50 -10.99 2.98
N ASN A 129 7.34 -10.12 3.97
CA ASN A 129 6.33 -10.12 4.99
C ASN A 129 4.99 -9.58 4.48
N ASP A 130 3.98 -10.44 4.41
CA ASP A 130 2.64 -10.03 4.03
C ASP A 130 1.86 -9.51 5.23
N ILE A 131 1.28 -8.32 5.14
CA ILE A 131 0.24 -7.91 6.08
C ILE A 131 -1.04 -8.63 5.69
N LEU A 132 -1.47 -9.56 6.53
CA LEU A 132 -2.71 -10.31 6.35
C LEU A 132 -3.85 -9.72 7.17
N ALA A 133 -3.57 -8.97 8.24
CA ALA A 133 -4.61 -8.27 8.96
C ALA A 133 -4.10 -7.00 9.65
N VAL A 134 -5.00 -6.04 9.88
CA VAL A 134 -4.74 -4.82 10.68
C VAL A 134 -5.78 -4.72 11.77
N GLU A 135 -5.36 -4.52 13.01
CA GLU A 135 -6.26 -4.40 14.14
C GLU A 135 -6.05 -3.08 14.86
N VAL A 136 -7.15 -2.40 15.22
CA VAL A 136 -7.15 -1.14 15.97
C VAL A 136 -7.73 -1.38 17.37
N TRP A 137 -6.96 -1.05 18.40
CA TRP A 137 -7.37 -1.19 19.79
C TRP A 137 -7.30 0.16 20.54
N GLN A 138 -8.24 0.38 21.46
CA GLN A 138 -8.22 1.51 22.39
C GLN A 138 -8.26 1.05 23.86
N ILE A 139 -7.45 1.68 24.73
CA ILE A 139 -7.62 1.71 26.19
C ILE A 139 -7.84 3.16 26.64
N HIS A 140 -9.05 3.52 27.11
CA HIS A 140 -9.28 4.40 28.28
C HIS A 140 -10.80 4.62 28.53
N GLU A 141 -11.24 4.64 29.79
CA GLU A 141 -12.63 4.70 30.28
C GLU A 141 -13.42 6.01 29.97
N LYS A 142 -12.89 6.94 29.16
CA LYS A 142 -13.52 8.25 28.86
C LYS A 142 -13.57 8.60 27.37
N SER A 143 -13.58 7.59 26.52
CA SER A 143 -13.70 7.73 25.06
C SER A 143 -15.13 8.17 24.67
N TYR A 144 -15.29 9.28 23.95
CA TYR A 144 -16.52 9.62 23.21
C TYR A 144 -16.37 9.21 21.73
N ASN A 145 -17.35 9.37 20.83
CA ASN A 145 -17.48 8.50 19.64
C ASN A 145 -17.32 9.19 18.25
N PRO A 146 -16.35 8.88 17.35
CA PRO A 146 -16.30 9.44 15.99
C PRO A 146 -17.50 8.93 15.18
N HIS A 147 -18.05 9.71 14.26
CA HIS A 147 -19.14 9.19 13.43
C HIS A 147 -18.64 8.15 12.41
N HIS A 148 -17.38 8.25 11.97
CA HIS A 148 -16.84 7.40 10.91
C HIS A 148 -15.31 7.24 11.00
N LEU A 149 -14.81 6.00 10.91
CA LEU A 149 -13.40 5.66 10.65
C LEU A 149 -13.29 4.99 9.30
N ALA A 150 -12.28 5.39 8.53
CA ALA A 150 -11.81 4.71 7.36
C ALA A 150 -10.31 4.40 7.52
N ILE A 151 -9.87 3.24 7.07
CA ILE A 151 -8.47 2.85 6.99
C ILE A 151 -8.24 2.43 5.54
N LEU A 152 -7.44 3.23 4.85
CA LEU A 152 -6.95 2.99 3.51
C LEU A 152 -5.54 2.41 3.61
N ILE A 153 -5.33 1.18 3.17
CA ILE A 153 -4.02 0.54 3.29
C ILE A 153 -3.38 0.49 1.90
N LEU A 154 -2.39 1.34 1.66
CA LEU A 154 -1.72 1.44 0.36
C LEU A 154 -0.27 0.95 0.49
N TYR A 155 0.40 0.71 -0.64
CA TYR A 155 1.81 0.30 -0.62
C TYR A 155 2.02 -1.02 0.11
N VAL A 156 1.02 -1.92 0.02
CA VAL A 156 1.09 -3.32 0.48
C VAL A 156 2.03 -4.08 -0.44
N GLY A 157 3.29 -4.12 -0.02
CA GLY A 157 4.37 -4.71 -0.76
C GLY A 157 4.59 -6.18 -0.54
N GLY A 158 3.76 -6.82 0.27
CA GLY A 158 3.67 -8.27 0.32
C GLY A 158 3.20 -8.88 -1.01
N VAL A 159 3.46 -10.17 -1.20
CA VAL A 159 2.89 -11.01 -2.26
C VAL A 159 1.40 -11.33 -2.02
N ASN A 160 0.93 -11.31 -0.77
CA ASN A 160 -0.45 -11.55 -0.39
C ASN A 160 -1.25 -10.25 -0.17
N ASP A 161 -2.57 -10.38 -0.24
CA ASP A 161 -3.52 -9.30 0.02
C ASP A 161 -3.91 -9.28 1.52
N ILE A 162 -4.33 -8.12 2.02
CA ILE A 162 -4.83 -7.98 3.40
C ILE A 162 -6.18 -8.70 3.53
N LEU A 163 -6.26 -9.66 4.44
CA LEU A 163 -7.43 -10.51 4.67
C LEU A 163 -8.45 -9.87 5.62
N ALA A 164 -8.02 -9.13 6.63
CA ALA A 164 -8.95 -8.50 7.58
C ALA A 164 -8.46 -7.15 8.12
N VAL A 165 -9.39 -6.28 8.45
CA VAL A 165 -9.12 -5.12 9.31
C VAL A 165 -10.16 -5.13 10.42
N GLU A 166 -9.76 -5.03 11.69
CA GLU A 166 -10.67 -5.17 12.83
C GLU A 166 -10.48 -4.05 13.86
N VAL A 167 -11.54 -3.78 14.61
CA VAL A 167 -11.58 -2.78 15.68
C VAL A 167 -12.05 -3.47 16.95
N TRP A 168 -11.37 -3.25 18.06
CA TRP A 168 -11.84 -3.74 19.35
C TRP A 168 -13.05 -2.95 19.84
N GLN A 169 -14.12 -3.66 20.18
CA GLN A 169 -15.27 -3.11 20.88
C GLN A 169 -15.17 -3.41 22.37
N GLU A 170 -15.04 -2.35 23.17
CA GLU A 170 -14.89 -2.48 24.62
C GLU A 170 -16.19 -2.91 25.32
N ASP A 171 -17.33 -2.39 24.87
CA ASP A 171 -18.65 -2.73 25.42
C ASP A 171 -18.99 -4.21 25.24
N CYS A 172 -18.56 -4.80 24.12
CA CYS A 172 -18.85 -6.18 23.73
C CYS A 172 -17.68 -7.14 23.98
N LYS A 173 -16.51 -6.62 24.40
CA LYS A 173 -15.27 -7.37 24.62
C LYS A 173 -14.90 -8.29 23.44
N GLU A 174 -15.02 -7.77 22.23
CA GLU A 174 -14.80 -8.53 21.00
C GLU A 174 -14.13 -7.71 19.90
N TRP A 175 -13.42 -8.41 19.01
CA TRP A 175 -12.94 -7.85 17.75
C TRP A 175 -14.07 -7.82 16.73
N LYS A 176 -14.31 -6.65 16.15
CA LYS A 176 -15.26 -6.46 15.05
C LYS A 176 -14.52 -6.14 13.76
N ARG A 177 -14.78 -6.96 12.74
CA ARG A 177 -14.27 -6.71 11.40
C ARG A 177 -14.86 -5.44 10.79
N MET A 178 -13.98 -4.60 10.26
CA MET A 178 -14.31 -3.43 9.45
C MET A 178 -14.84 -3.86 8.08
N ARG A 179 -15.74 -3.07 7.52
CA ARG A 179 -16.32 -3.34 6.20
C ARG A 179 -15.38 -2.83 5.12
N ARG A 180 -15.06 -3.69 4.14
CA ARG A 180 -14.31 -3.28 2.94
C ARG A 180 -15.26 -2.58 1.96
N VAL A 181 -15.11 -1.27 1.79
CA VAL A 181 -16.03 -0.46 0.97
C VAL A 181 -15.58 -0.40 -0.48
N PHE A 182 -14.30 -0.13 -0.70
CA PHE A 182 -13.72 0.03 -2.04
C PHE A 182 -12.21 -0.18 -2.00
N GLY A 183 -11.66 -0.98 -2.92
CA GLY A 183 -10.20 -1.16 -3.01
C GLY A 183 -9.58 -1.63 -1.71
N ALA A 184 -8.65 -0.84 -1.16
CA ALA A 184 -8.04 -1.07 0.14
C ALA A 184 -8.64 -0.24 1.29
N VAL A 185 -9.80 0.40 1.08
CA VAL A 185 -10.53 1.18 2.08
C VAL A 185 -11.44 0.26 2.91
N HIS A 186 -11.19 0.26 4.22
CA HIS A 186 -11.99 -0.40 5.24
C HIS A 186 -12.66 0.66 6.12
N ASP A 187 -13.97 0.61 6.29
CA ASP A 187 -14.71 1.57 7.10
C ASP A 187 -15.37 0.94 8.33
N TYR A 188 -15.63 1.80 9.31
CA TYR A 188 -16.29 1.45 10.55
C TYR A 188 -17.08 2.65 11.07
N GLN A 189 -18.35 2.41 11.38
CA GLN A 189 -19.20 3.40 12.02
C GLN A 189 -19.04 3.32 13.53
N ASN A 190 -19.09 4.47 14.19
CA ASN A 190 -18.96 4.58 15.64
C ASN A 190 -17.71 3.88 16.25
N PRO A 191 -16.48 4.14 15.75
CA PRO A 191 -15.25 3.55 16.31
C PRO A 191 -14.92 4.08 17.71
N PRO A 192 -13.93 3.54 18.42
CA PRO A 192 -13.41 4.14 19.65
C PRO A 192 -12.73 5.52 19.36
N ARG A 193 -12.90 6.57 20.19
CA ARG A 193 -12.03 7.78 20.14
C ARG A 193 -10.97 7.78 21.23
N GLY A 194 -9.76 8.04 20.82
CA GLY A 194 -8.69 8.45 21.71
C GLY A 194 -7.40 8.08 21.05
N THR A 195 -6.41 7.77 21.87
CA THR A 195 -5.18 7.17 21.38
C THR A 195 -5.50 5.80 20.79
N LEU A 196 -5.19 5.60 19.51
CA LEU A 196 -5.43 4.34 18.80
C LEU A 196 -4.11 3.57 18.66
N SER A 197 -4.06 2.36 19.21
CA SER A 197 -2.99 1.42 18.94
C SER A 197 -3.34 0.58 17.72
N LEU A 198 -2.35 0.30 16.87
CA LEU A 198 -2.51 -0.56 15.71
C LEU A 198 -1.58 -1.76 15.82
N ARG A 199 -2.05 -2.95 15.46
CA ARG A 199 -1.21 -4.13 15.26
C ARG A 199 -1.50 -4.81 13.92
N PHE A 200 -0.51 -5.53 13.43
CA PHE A 200 -0.48 -6.11 12.09
C PHE A 200 -0.21 -7.60 12.19
N LEU A 201 -1.06 -8.43 11.56
CA LEU A 201 -0.74 -9.83 11.37
C LEU A 201 0.17 -9.92 10.16
N VAL A 202 1.42 -10.32 10.39
CA VAL A 202 2.48 -10.38 9.40
C VAL A 202 2.83 -11.84 9.14
N TYR A 203 2.90 -12.25 7.88
CA TYR A 203 3.38 -13.57 7.48
C TYR A 203 4.80 -13.48 6.93
N GLY A 204 5.76 -14.09 7.60
CA GLY A 204 7.18 -14.04 7.24
C GLY A 204 7.92 -15.37 7.29
N SER A 205 9.25 -15.30 7.25
CA SER A 205 10.13 -16.48 7.39
C SER A 205 9.93 -17.24 8.70
N ALA A 206 9.51 -16.55 9.76
CA ALA A 206 9.16 -17.12 11.05
C ALA A 206 7.68 -17.56 11.16
N GLY A 207 6.92 -17.54 10.06
CA GLY A 207 5.48 -17.79 10.05
C GLY A 207 4.63 -16.56 10.40
N LEU A 208 3.40 -16.81 10.86
CA LEU A 208 2.43 -15.78 11.23
C LEU A 208 2.76 -15.17 12.59
N ASN A 209 2.95 -13.86 12.65
CA ASN A 209 3.24 -13.13 13.88
C ASN A 209 2.48 -11.80 13.95
N TRP A 210 2.08 -11.41 15.15
CA TRP A 210 1.52 -10.09 15.41
C TRP A 210 2.64 -9.08 15.68
N VAL A 211 2.62 -7.96 14.98
CA VAL A 211 3.54 -6.84 15.17
C VAL A 211 2.74 -5.60 15.57
N GLU A 212 3.02 -5.05 16.74
CA GLU A 212 2.34 -3.86 17.25
C GLU A 212 3.12 -2.59 16.95
N SER A 213 2.38 -1.52 16.65
CA SER A 213 2.92 -0.18 16.53
C SER A 213 3.40 0.30 17.88
N GLN A 214 4.68 0.67 17.99
CA GLN A 214 5.20 1.22 19.25
C GLN A 214 4.67 2.64 19.48
N ASN A 215 4.33 3.36 18.41
CA ASN A 215 3.69 4.66 18.49
C ASN A 215 2.21 4.53 18.19
N ALA A 216 1.39 4.86 19.17
CA ALA A 216 -0.05 4.96 18.97
C ALA A 216 -0.40 6.28 18.25
N LEU A 217 -1.47 6.26 17.46
CA LEU A 217 -2.02 7.48 16.88
C LEU A 217 -2.68 8.30 17.99
N PRO A 218 -2.28 9.56 18.22
CA PRO A 218 -2.79 10.33 19.35
C PRO A 218 -4.25 10.77 19.11
N ALA A 219 -4.98 11.05 20.19
CA ALA A 219 -6.39 11.45 20.14
C ALA A 219 -6.63 12.76 19.36
N ASP A 220 -5.66 13.67 19.38
CA ASP A 220 -5.63 14.98 18.72
C ASP A 220 -4.90 14.95 17.37
N TRP A 221 -4.98 13.81 16.66
CA TRP A 221 -4.37 13.65 15.34
C TRP A 221 -4.74 14.79 14.38
N THR A 222 -3.80 15.12 13.50
CA THR A 222 -3.94 16.22 12.53
C THR A 222 -4.12 15.68 11.11
N ALA A 223 -5.07 16.24 10.36
CA ALA A 223 -5.28 15.89 8.96
C ALA A 223 -4.03 16.20 8.11
N GLY A 224 -3.62 15.25 7.26
CA GLY A 224 -2.41 15.37 6.44
C GLY A 224 -1.10 14.99 7.16
N ALA A 225 -1.11 14.88 8.50
CA ALA A 225 0.08 14.53 9.26
C ALA A 225 0.49 13.06 9.07
N THR A 226 1.79 12.80 9.18
CA THR A 226 2.38 11.45 9.10
C THR A 226 2.96 11.07 10.46
N TYR A 227 2.64 9.86 10.92
CA TYR A 227 3.06 9.25 12.17
C TYR A 227 3.85 7.99 11.86
N ASN A 228 5.03 7.86 12.46
CA ASN A 228 5.88 6.68 12.30
C ASN A 228 5.39 5.57 13.25
N SER A 229 5.27 4.32 12.79
CA SER A 229 4.91 3.17 13.64
C SER A 229 6.06 2.60 14.48
N ASN A 230 7.31 2.90 14.10
CA ASN A 230 8.54 2.20 14.51
C ASN A 230 8.53 0.70 14.22
N ILE A 231 7.69 0.25 13.28
CA ILE A 231 7.72 -1.11 12.73
C ILE A 231 8.60 -1.08 11.48
N LEU A 232 9.69 -1.84 11.53
CA LEU A 232 10.50 -2.14 10.36
C LEU A 232 10.15 -3.56 9.89
N LEU A 233 9.55 -3.67 8.71
CA LEU A 233 9.28 -4.95 8.08
C LEU A 233 10.50 -5.33 7.23
N SER A 234 11.14 -6.45 7.57
CA SER A 234 12.26 -7.04 6.84
C SER A 234 11.81 -7.84 5.63
#